data_AF-A0A069D5G8-F1
#
_entry.id   AF-A0A069D5G8-F1
#
_cell.length_a   1.000
_cell.length_b   1.000
_cell.length_c   1.000
_cell.angle_alpha   90.00
_cell.angle_beta   90.00
_cell.angle_gamma   90.00
#
_symmetry.space_group_name_H-M   'P 1'
#
loop_
_entity.id
_entity.type
_entity.pdbx_description
1 polymer ?
#
loop_
_entity_poly.entity_id
_entity_poly.type
_entity_poly.pdbx_seq_one_letter_code
_entity_poly.pdbx_strand_id
1 'polypeptide(L)' 'MLKLCRKYLNWIQNSVFEGEISEVRLHELLISAKKIMKEESDSIIIFKGRDIRWTEKQIVGRERSNIDIFL' A
#
# COMPACT_ATOMS: atom_id res chain seq x y z
N MET A 1 10.24 -6.19 -2.00
CA MET A 1 9.00 -5.38 -2.00
C MET A 1 8.31 -5.30 -0.63
N LEU A 2 7.83 -6.41 -0.05
CA LEU A 2 7.10 -6.42 1.24
C LEU A 2 7.77 -5.61 2.37
N LYS A 3 9.06 -5.86 2.65
CA LYS A 3 9.81 -5.13 3.69
C LYS A 3 9.94 -3.62 3.39
N LEU A 4 9.95 -3.23 2.11
CA LEU A 4 10.02 -1.82 1.71
C LEU A 4 8.67 -1.16 1.96
N CYS A 5 7.56 -1.70 1.42
CA CYS A 5 6.23 -1.14 1.56
C CYS A 5 5.79 -0.99 3.02
N ARG A 6 6.13 -1.96 3.91
CA ARG A 6 5.83 -1.89 5.35
C ARG A 6 6.51 -0.73 6.10
N LYS A 7 7.48 -0.04 5.51
CA LYS A 7 8.08 1.17 6.09
C LYS A 7 7.24 2.43 5.84
N TYR A 8 6.32 2.37 4.88
CA TYR A 8 5.57 3.52 4.38
C TYR A 8 4.06 3.38 4.56
N LEU A 9 3.53 2.16 4.47
CA LEU A 9 2.09 1.87 4.49
C LEU A 9 1.79 0.62 5.33
N ASN A 10 0.53 0.48 5.76
CA ASN A 10 0.07 -0.69 6.49
C ASN A 10 -0.15 -1.86 5.54
N TRP A 11 0.30 -3.05 5.93
CA TRP A 11 0.06 -4.27 5.17
C TRP A 11 -1.32 -4.82 5.50
N ILE A 12 -2.16 -5.00 4.48
CA ILE A 12 -3.57 -5.33 4.67
C ILE A 12 -3.91 -6.74 4.16
N GLN A 13 -3.25 -7.14 3.07
CA GLN A 13 -3.36 -8.45 2.43
C GLN A 13 -2.14 -8.63 1.53
N ASN A 14 -1.79 -9.86 1.17
CA ASN A 14 -0.71 -10.25 0.23
C ASN A 14 0.13 -9.09 -0.34
N SER A 15 -0.13 -8.67 -1.57
CA SER A 15 0.62 -7.60 -2.24
C SER A 15 -0.09 -6.25 -2.14
N VAL A 16 -0.86 -6.01 -1.08
CA VAL A 16 -1.71 -4.82 -0.92
C VAL A 16 -1.36 -4.09 0.38
N PHE A 17 -1.22 -2.77 0.26
CA PHE A 17 -0.87 -1.87 1.36
C PHE A 17 -1.74 -0.62 1.30
N GLU A 18 -2.14 -0.10 2.46
CA GLU A 18 -2.97 1.10 2.56
C GLU A 18 -2.52 2.00 3.72
N GLY A 19 -2.84 3.28 3.65
CA GLY A 19 -2.51 4.25 4.69
C GLY A 19 -2.25 5.65 4.13
N GLU A 20 -2.15 6.60 5.05
CA GLU A 20 -1.78 7.97 4.70
C GLU A 20 -0.28 8.07 4.42
N ILE A 21 0.07 8.76 3.35
CA ILE A 21 1.45 8.97 2.95
C ILE A 21 1.58 10.35 2.30
N SER A 22 2.60 11.11 2.71
CA SER A 22 2.90 12.38 2.08
C SER A 22 3.46 12.17 0.67
N GLU A 23 3.30 13.16 -0.20
CA GLU A 23 3.78 13.09 -1.58
C GLU A 23 5.29 12.82 -1.66
N VAL A 24 6.09 13.49 -0.82
CA VAL A 24 7.54 13.27 -0.74
C VAL A 24 7.87 11.82 -0.37
N ARG A 25 7.21 11.27 0.66
CA ARG A 25 7.46 9.88 1.10
C ARG A 25 6.98 8.86 0.06
N LEU A 26 5.92 9.17 -0.68
CA LEU A 26 5.47 8.34 -1.79
C LEU A 26 6.51 8.32 -2.93
N HIS A 27 7.10 9.47 -3.26
CA HIS A 27 8.20 9.54 -4.22
C HIS A 27 9.41 8.73 -3.77
N GLU A 28 9.81 8.83 -2.50
CA GLU A 28 10.90 8.02 -1.93
C GLU A 28 10.61 6.52 -2.01
N LEU A 29 9.38 6.09 -1.70
CA LEU A 29 8.94 4.71 -1.83
C LEU A 29 9.09 4.23 -3.28
N LEU A 30 8.61 5.01 -4.25
CA LEU A 30 8.67 4.65 -5.67
C LEU A 30 10.10 4.56 -6.19
N ILE A 31 10.97 5.52 -5.84
CA ILE A 31 12.40 5.49 -6.20
C ILE A 31 13.05 4.23 -5.63
N SER A 32 12.78 3.94 -4.36
CA SER A 32 13.32 2.75 -3.68
C SER A 32 12.77 1.45 -4.27
N ALA A 33 11.51 1.44 -4.71
CA ALA A 33 10.88 0.29 -5.33
C ALA A 33 11.50 -0.02 -6.70
N LYS A 34 11.70 1.00 -7.54
CA LYS A 34 12.35 0.85 -8.85
C LYS A 34 13.74 0.23 -8.79
N LYS A 35 14.50 0.50 -7.72
CA LYS A 35 15.82 -0.12 -7.50
C LYS A 35 15.76 -1.65 -7.26
N ILE A 36 14.60 -2.18 -6.91
CA ILE A 36 14.40 -3.59 -6.56
C ILE A 36 13.59 -4.32 -7.66
N MET A 37 12.72 -3.60 -8.37
CA MET A 37 11.85 -4.15 -9.41
C MET A 37 12.60 -4.42 -10.71
N LYS A 38 12.12 -5.43 -11.44
CA LYS A 38 12.40 -5.59 -12.87
C LYS A 38 11.27 -4.93 -13.65
N GLU A 39 11.49 -3.72 -14.18
CA GLU A 39 10.41 -2.92 -14.80
C GLU A 39 9.70 -3.61 -15.99
N GLU A 40 10.36 -4.58 -16.63
CA GLU A 40 9.78 -5.40 -17.71
C GLU A 40 8.75 -6.44 -17.23
N SER A 41 8.83 -6.87 -15.97
CA SER A 41 7.99 -7.96 -15.43
C SER A 41 7.17 -7.58 -14.20
N ASP A 42 7.56 -6.51 -13.50
CA ASP A 42 6.99 -6.13 -12.22
C ASP A 42 6.21 -4.81 -12.36
N SER A 43 5.11 -4.71 -11.62
CA SER A 43 4.28 -3.50 -11.61
C SER A 43 3.90 -3.08 -10.20
N ILE A 44 3.78 -1.77 -9.98
CA ILE A 44 3.11 -1.18 -8.81
C ILE A 44 1.96 -0.32 -9.33
N ILE A 45 0.77 -0.54 -8.78
CA ILE A 45 -0.42 0.27 -9.05
C ILE A 45 -0.71 1.09 -7.80
N ILE A 46 -0.93 2.40 -7.99
CA ILE A 46 -1.25 3.32 -6.90
C ILE A 46 -2.65 3.86 -7.10
N PHE A 47 -3.51 3.63 -6.12
CA PHE A 47 -4.81 4.29 -6.00
C PHE A 47 -4.65 5.47 -5.03
N LYS A 48 -4.89 6.69 -5.52
CA LYS A 48 -4.87 7.91 -4.70
C LYS A 48 -6.30 8.41 -4.53
N GLY A 49 -6.78 8.48 -3.29
CA GLY A 49 -8.03 9.13 -2.93
C GLY A 49 -7.75 10.30 -1.98
N ARG A 50 -8.54 11.38 -2.08
CA ARG A 50 -8.47 12.50 -1.11
C ARG A 50 -9.21 12.21 0.19
N ASP A 51 -10.07 11.20 0.20
CA ASP A 51 -10.98 10.94 1.29
C ASP A 51 -11.24 9.44 1.40
N ILE A 52 -10.83 8.88 2.55
CA ILE A 52 -10.91 7.44 2.86
C ILE A 52 -12.37 6.95 2.85
N ARG A 53 -13.33 7.87 3.09
CA ARG A 53 -14.77 7.58 3.18
C ARG A 53 -15.40 7.09 1.87
N TRP A 54 -14.71 7.26 0.74
CA TRP A 54 -15.21 6.86 -0.58
C TRP A 54 -14.75 5.47 -1.01
N THR A 55 -13.97 4.79 -0.18
CA THR A 55 -13.47 3.44 -0.51
C THR A 55 -14.28 2.42 0.28
N GLU A 56 -15.40 1.97 -0.30
CA GLU A 56 -16.11 0.82 0.25
C GLU A 56 -15.22 -0.42 0.12
N LYS A 57 -14.83 -1.01 1.25
CA LYS A 57 -13.96 -2.18 1.30
C LYS A 57 -14.79 -3.39 1.69
N GLN A 58 -15.06 -4.27 0.73
CA GLN A 58 -15.68 -5.55 0.99
C GLN A 58 -14.61 -6.64 1.01
N ILE A 59 -14.48 -7.34 2.14
CA ILE A 59 -13.62 -8.52 2.27
C ILE A 59 -14.49 -9.76 2.13
N VAL A 60 -14.17 -10.60 1.14
CA VAL A 60 -14.80 -11.92 0.98
C VAL A 60 -13.78 -13.00 1.36
N GLY A 61 -14.12 -13.80 2.36
CA GLY A 61 -13.26 -14.87 2.88
C GLY A 61 -12.38 -14.42 4.06
N ARG A 62 -11.16 -14.97 4.16
CA ARG A 62 -10.31 -14.80 5.33
C ARG A 62 -9.55 -13.47 5.29
N GLU A 63 -9.87 -12.58 6.22
CA GLU A 63 -9.10 -11.37 6.50
C GLU A 63 -7.68 -11.73 6.99
N ARG A 64 -6.67 -11.03 6.45
CA ARG A 64 -5.25 -11.30 6.75
C ARG A 64 -4.61 -10.30 7.70
N SER A 65 -5.24 -9.16 7.90
CA SER A 65 -4.76 -8.09 8.76
C SER A 65 -5.97 -7.44 9.39
N ASN A 66 -6.05 -7.46 10.72
CA ASN A 66 -7.07 -6.72 11.43
C ASN A 66 -6.52 -5.31 11.66
N ILE A 67 -6.84 -4.39 10.76
CA ILE A 67 -6.49 -2.97 10.87
C ILE A 67 -7.68 -2.29 11.53
N ASP A 68 -8.02 -2.75 12.73
CA ASP A 68 -8.88 -1.99 13.62
C ASP A 68 -8.10 -0.72 13.98
N ILE A 69 -8.47 0.39 13.35
CA ILE A 69 -8.05 1.72 13.79
C ILE A 69 -8.72 1.92 15.15
N PHE A 70 -8.03 1.53 16.22
CA PHE A 70 -8.40 1.94 17.57
C PHE A 70 -8.18 3.46 17.66
N LEU A 71 -9.30 4.19 17.74
CA LEU A 71 -9.37 5.60 18.12
C LEU A 71 -9.29 5.74 19.65
#